data_AF-A0A2D6FN39-F1
#
_entry.id   AF-A0A2D6FN39-F1
#
_cell.length_a   1.000
_cell.length_b   1.000
_cell.length_c   1.000
_cell.angle_alpha   90.00
_cell.angle_beta   90.00
_cell.angle_gamma   90.00
#
_symmetry.space_group_name_H-M   'P 1'
#
loop_
_entity.id
_entity.type
_entity.pdbx_description
1 polymer ?
#
loop_
_entity_poly.entity_id
_entity_poly.type
_entity_poly.pdbx_seq_one_letter_code
_entity_poly.pdbx_strand_id
1 'polypeptide(L)'
;MVLIEGLQNAISEHRRGFSFAIQHHDLDSAMVFLQGMIHVLPPQARPQIEPPPVAKDLLEDLDLKKKQWIWTVKTISIVETAISKWTYDNLDQVLHR
;
A
#
# COMPACT_ATOMS: atom_id res chain seq x y z
N MET A 1 -9.46 -1.15 21.20
CA MET A 1 -10.58 -1.19 20.24
C MET A 1 -10.59 0.05 19.34
N VAL A 2 -10.82 1.27 19.86
CA VAL A 2 -10.88 2.53 19.08
C VAL A 2 -9.68 2.78 18.15
N LEU A 3 -8.47 2.46 18.60
CA LEU A 3 -7.24 2.72 17.83
C LEU A 3 -7.08 1.76 16.63
N ILE A 4 -7.52 0.50 16.79
CA ILE A 4 -7.50 -0.50 15.70
C ILE A 4 -8.57 -0.17 14.66
N GLU A 5 -9.77 0.20 15.11
CA GLU A 5 -10.86 0.65 14.23
C GLU A 5 -10.46 1.90 13.44
N GLY A 6 -9.79 2.87 14.08
CA GLY A 6 -9.26 4.06 13.41
C GLY A 6 -8.24 3.73 12.31
N LEU A 7 -7.35 2.78 12.55
CA LEU A 7 -6.38 2.31 11.56
C LEU A 7 -7.05 1.53 10.42
N GLN A 8 -8.03 0.69 10.71
CA GLN A 8 -8.81 -0.02 9.71
C GLN A 8 -9.59 0.94 8.80
N ASN A 9 -10.15 2.01 9.36
CA ASN A 9 -10.81 3.06 8.57
C ASN A 9 -9.82 3.78 7.65
N ALA A 10 -8.65 4.16 8.15
CA ALA A 10 -7.61 4.81 7.34
C ALA A 10 -7.13 3.91 6.19
N ILE A 11 -6.87 2.62 6.47
CA ILE A 11 -6.54 1.63 5.43
C ILE A 11 -7.65 1.53 4.38
N SER A 12 -8.91 1.53 4.82
CA SER A 12 -10.07 1.40 3.92
C SER A 12 -10.28 2.63 3.03
N GLU A 13 -9.95 3.84 3.50
CA GLU A 13 -9.92 5.05 2.67
C GLU A 13 -8.81 4.95 1.61
N HIS A 14 -7.60 4.55 2.00
CA HIS A 14 -6.50 4.40 1.04
C HIS A 14 -6.75 3.29 0.01
N ARG A 15 -7.34 2.15 0.40
CA ARG A 15 -7.76 1.09 -0.54
C ARG A 15 -8.76 1.60 -1.57
N ARG A 16 -9.75 2.39 -1.16
CA ARG A 16 -10.71 3.01 -2.07
C ARG A 16 -10.03 3.96 -3.05
N GLY A 17 -9.13 4.82 -2.55
CA GLY A 17 -8.33 5.71 -3.38
C GLY A 17 -7.49 4.95 -4.41
N PHE A 18 -6.83 3.87 -3.97
CA PHE A 18 -6.07 2.97 -4.85
C PHE A 18 -6.94 2.38 -5.97
N SER A 19 -8.10 1.78 -5.61
CA SER A 19 -9.00 1.20 -6.61
C SER A 19 -9.49 2.24 -7.62
N PHE A 20 -9.85 3.44 -7.16
CA PHE A 20 -10.29 4.53 -8.03
C PHE A 20 -9.17 4.98 -8.97
N ALA A 21 -7.94 5.14 -8.46
CA ALA A 21 -6.78 5.52 -9.27
C ALA A 21 -6.47 4.48 -10.37
N ILE A 22 -6.50 3.20 -10.03
CA ILE A 22 -6.31 2.10 -11.01
C ILE A 22 -7.40 2.11 -12.09
N GLN A 23 -8.66 2.32 -11.72
CA GLN A 23 -9.78 2.40 -12.67
C GLN A 23 -9.64 3.57 -13.66
N HIS A 24 -8.99 4.66 -13.25
CA HIS A 24 -8.74 5.83 -14.09
C HIS A 24 -7.36 5.82 -14.77
N HIS A 25 -6.64 4.70 -14.71
CA HIS A 25 -5.28 4.56 -15.25
C HIS A 25 -4.26 5.55 -14.67
N ASP A 26 -4.53 6.09 -13.48
CA ASP A 26 -3.62 6.97 -12.75
C ASP A 26 -2.72 6.16 -11.82
N LEU A 27 -1.60 5.69 -12.38
CA LEU A 27 -0.62 4.90 -11.63
C LEU A 27 0.12 5.71 -10.58
N ASP A 28 0.32 7.01 -10.80
CA ASP A 28 1.07 7.86 -9.88
C ASP A 28 0.28 8.03 -8.57
N SER A 29 -1.02 8.32 -8.67
CA SER A 29 -1.92 8.33 -7.51
C SER A 29 -2.04 6.95 -6.86
N ALA A 30 -2.14 5.87 -7.65
CA ALA A 30 -2.22 4.50 -7.10
C ALA A 30 -1.00 4.16 -6.24
N MET A 31 0.20 4.54 -6.70
CA MET A 31 1.45 4.36 -5.94
C MET A 31 1.47 5.18 -4.65
N VAL A 32 0.95 6.41 -4.66
CA VAL A 32 0.82 7.24 -3.44
C VAL A 32 -0.14 6.60 -2.43
N PHE A 33 -1.29 6.08 -2.88
CA PHE A 33 -2.22 5.39 -1.98
C PHE A 33 -1.60 4.14 -1.35
N LEU A 34 -0.81 3.37 -2.10
CA LEU A 34 -0.06 2.23 -1.56
C LEU A 34 0.96 2.65 -0.50
N GLN A 35 1.70 3.73 -0.74
CA GLN A 35 2.60 4.29 0.26
C GLN A 35 1.83 4.75 1.50
N GLY A 36 0.66 5.35 1.33
CA GLY A 36 -0.25 5.71 2.42
C GLY A 36 -0.62 4.50 3.28
N MET A 37 -1.06 3.40 2.64
CA MET A 37 -1.40 2.15 3.34
C MET A 37 -0.24 1.60 4.19
N ILE A 38 1.00 1.65 3.67
CA ILE A 38 2.20 1.24 4.42
C ILE A 38 2.39 2.12 5.66
N HIS A 39 2.19 3.43 5.53
CA HIS A 39 2.43 4.37 6.62
C HIS A 39 1.36 4.33 7.72
N VAL A 40 0.18 3.79 7.44
CA VAL A 40 -0.82 3.48 8.47
C VAL A 40 -0.31 2.39 9.44
N LEU A 41 0.51 1.44 8.95
CA LEU A 41 1.11 0.44 9.82
C LEU A 41 2.18 1.07 10.74
N PRO A 42 2.30 0.58 11.99
CA PRO A 42 3.36 1.03 12.88
C PRO A 42 4.74 0.64 12.31
N PRO A 43 5.81 1.41 12.58
CA PRO A 43 7.11 1.26 11.90
C PRO A 43 7.67 -0.17 11.87
N GLN A 44 7.51 -0.92 12.96
CA GLN A 44 7.95 -2.30 13.09
C GLN A 44 7.19 -3.31 12.22
N ALA A 45 6.00 -2.95 11.75
CA ALA A 45 5.13 -3.80 10.93
C ALA A 45 5.12 -3.39 9.45
N ARG A 46 5.85 -2.32 9.08
CA ARG A 46 5.91 -1.85 7.70
C ARG A 46 6.67 -2.86 6.84
N PRO A 47 6.08 -3.35 5.73
CA PRO A 47 6.78 -4.25 4.85
C PRO A 47 7.95 -3.54 4.15
N GLN A 48 8.99 -4.31 3.83
CA GLN A 48 10.02 -3.85 2.90
C GLN A 48 9.47 -3.96 1.48
N ILE A 49 9.54 -2.86 0.75
CA ILE A 49 9.13 -2.75 -0.64
C ILE A 49 10.29 -2.19 -1.47
N GLU A 50 10.35 -2.58 -2.74
CA GLU A 50 11.27 -1.96 -3.67
C GLU A 50 10.94 -0.47 -3.83
N PRO A 51 11.94 0.39 -4.06
CA PRO A 51 11.68 1.80 -4.32
C PRO A 51 10.80 1.97 -5.57
N PRO A 52 9.90 2.97 -5.59
CA PRO A 52 9.17 3.36 -6.78
C PRO A 52 10.11 3.53 -7.99
N PRO A 53 9.75 3.04 -9.18
CA PRO A 53 10.54 3.28 -10.38
C PRO A 53 10.51 4.78 -10.72
N VAL A 54 11.67 5.31 -11.11
CA VAL A 54 11.88 6.70 -11.53
C VAL A 54 12.67 6.66 -12.84
N ALA A 55 12.22 7.41 -13.85
CA ALA A 55 12.95 7.52 -15.11
C ALA A 55 14.20 8.40 -14.93
N LYS A 56 15.34 7.92 -15.40
CA LYS A 56 16.62 8.66 -15.37
C LYS A 56 16.92 9.37 -16.68
N ASP A 57 16.35 8.90 -17.76
CA ASP A 57 16.49 9.46 -19.09
C ASP A 57 15.20 9.32 -19.90
N LEU A 58 15.19 9.90 -21.10
CA LEU A 58 14.03 9.94 -21.99
C LEU A 58 13.64 8.56 -22.54
N LEU A 59 14.59 7.63 -22.65
CA LEU A 59 14.33 6.28 -23.14
C LEU A 59 13.63 5.46 -22.05
N GLU A 60 14.06 5.63 -20.80
CA GLU A 60 13.42 4.99 -19.66
C GLU A 60 12.01 5.53 -19.39
N ASP A 61 11.71 6.77 -19.78
CA ASP A 61 10.40 7.39 -19.62
C ASP A 61 9.31 6.65 -20.44
N LEU A 62 9.69 6.17 -21.64
CA LEU A 62 8.81 5.36 -22.50
C LEU A 62 8.42 4.02 -21.84
N ASP A 63 9.31 3.47 -21.02
CA ASP A 63 9.08 2.23 -20.27
C ASP A 63 8.59 2.45 -18.83
N LEU A 64 8.53 3.71 -18.37
CA LEU A 64 8.26 4.04 -16.98
C LEU A 64 6.89 3.53 -16.54
N LYS A 65 5.85 3.74 -17.35
CA LYS A 65 4.48 3.28 -17.03
C LYS A 65 4.40 1.76 -16.86
N LYS A 66 5.14 1.00 -17.66
CA LYS A 66 5.24 -0.46 -17.52
C LYS A 66 5.94 -0.85 -16.21
N LYS A 67 7.05 -0.20 -15.88
CA LYS A 67 7.76 -0.42 -14.61
C LYS A 67 6.86 -0.07 -13.41
N GLN A 68 6.15 1.06 -13.47
CA GLN A 68 5.18 1.49 -12.46
C GLN A 68 4.05 0.48 -12.28
N TRP A 69 3.50 -0.06 -13.37
CA TRP A 69 2.46 -1.10 -13.30
C TRP A 69 2.96 -2.36 -12.60
N ILE A 70 4.12 -2.88 -13.01
CA ILE A 70 4.73 -4.07 -12.41
C ILE A 70 4.98 -3.85 -10.91
N TRP A 71 5.55 -2.69 -10.57
CA TRP A 71 5.79 -2.30 -9.19
C TRP A 71 4.49 -2.25 -8.39
N THR A 72 3.45 -1.63 -8.94
CA THR A 72 2.15 -1.45 -8.28
C THR A 72 1.48 -2.79 -7.97
N VAL A 73 1.45 -3.71 -8.94
CA VAL A 73 0.88 -5.06 -8.78
C VAL A 73 1.66 -5.90 -7.76
N LYS A 74 2.98 -5.79 -7.73
CA LYS A 74 3.82 -6.49 -6.74
C LYS A 74 3.61 -5.92 -5.34
N THR A 75 3.62 -4.59 -5.24
CA THR A 75 3.54 -3.88 -3.95
C THR A 75 2.19 -4.07 -3.28
N ILE A 76 1.05 -4.03 -4.01
CA ILE A 76 -0.26 -4.23 -3.39
C ILE A 76 -0.36 -5.58 -2.65
N SER A 77 0.16 -6.66 -3.24
CA SER A 77 0.15 -7.99 -2.61
C SER A 77 0.95 -8.03 -1.30
N ILE A 78 2.14 -7.42 -1.30
CA ILE A 78 3.01 -7.33 -0.11
C ILE A 78 2.34 -6.51 0.99
N VAL A 79 1.77 -5.36 0.64
CA VAL A 79 1.12 -4.45 1.60
C VAL A 79 -0.11 -5.09 2.22
N GLU A 80 -0.97 -5.71 1.40
CA GLU A 80 -2.18 -6.40 1.86
C GLU A 80 -1.85 -7.57 2.80
N THR A 81 -0.78 -8.32 2.50
CA THR A 81 -0.29 -9.40 3.37
C THR A 81 0.20 -8.85 4.70
N ALA A 82 0.95 -7.75 4.69
CA ALA A 82 1.45 -7.12 5.92
C ALA A 82 0.31 -6.57 6.80
N ILE A 83 -0.67 -5.91 6.19
CA ILE A 83 -1.88 -5.44 6.89
C ILE A 83 -2.64 -6.61 7.51
N SER A 84 -2.85 -7.68 6.74
CA SER A 84 -3.59 -8.86 7.20
C SER A 84 -2.89 -9.52 8.39
N LYS A 85 -1.57 -9.72 8.29
CA LYS A 85 -0.76 -10.28 9.37
C LYS A 85 -0.80 -9.41 10.62
N TRP A 86 -0.56 -8.10 10.47
CA TRP A 86 -0.60 -7.18 11.60
C TRP A 86 -1.99 -7.15 12.26
N THR A 87 -3.05 -7.15 11.46
CA THR A 87 -4.43 -7.16 11.97
C THR A 87 -4.71 -8.43 12.76
N TYR A 88 -4.33 -9.60 12.25
CA TYR A 88 -4.47 -10.88 12.93
C TYR A 88 -3.71 -10.91 14.28
N ASP A 89 -2.41 -10.57 14.24
CA ASP A 89 -1.53 -10.59 15.42
C ASP A 89 -2.00 -9.65 16.55
N ASN A 90 -2.74 -8.59 16.21
CA ASN A 90 -3.21 -7.57 17.16
C ASN A 90 -4.70 -7.71 17.53
N LEU A 91 -5.51 -8.44 16.74
CA LEU A 91 -6.88 -8.81 17.13
C LEU A 91 -6.88 -9.85 18.26
N ASP A 92 -6.01 -10.86 18.18
CA ASP A 92 -5.88 -11.88 19.24
C ASP A 92 -5.48 -11.27 20.58
N GLN A 93 -4.62 -10.25 20.58
CA GLN A 93 -4.19 -9.55 21.80
C GLN A 93 -5.31 -8.74 22.47
N VAL A 94 -6.36 -8.39 21.73
CA VAL A 94 -7.48 -7.58 22.21
C VAL A 94 -8.64 -8.47 22.68
N LEU A 95 -8.82 -9.65 22.08
CA LEU A 95 -9.88 -10.60 22.43
C LEU A 95 -9.52 -11.49 23.63
N HIS A 96 -8.22 -11.67 23.92
CA HIS A 96 -7.73 -12.49 25.03
C HIS A 96 -7.16 -11.70 26.23
N ARG A 97 -7.54 -10.42 26.35
CA ARG A 97 -7.36 -9.60 27.55
C ARG A 97 -8.71 -9.29 28.18
#